data_AF-A0A1V5NC50-F1
#
_entry.id   AF-A0A1V5NC50-F1
#
_cell.length_a   1.000
_cell.length_b   1.000
_cell.length_c   1.000
_cell.angle_alpha   90.00
_cell.angle_beta   90.00
_cell.angle_gamma   90.00
#
_symmetry.space_group_name_H-M   'P 1'
#
loop_
_entity.id
_entity.type
_entity.pdbx_description
1 polymer ?
#
loop_
_entity_poly.entity_id
_entity_poly.type
_entity_poly.pdbx_seq_one_letter_code
_entity_poly.pdbx_strand_id
1 'polypeptide(L)'
;MANNSPLRLRTSFSWRETGCTTNYELFYPGRTYNGVAKFNDETYSTSDADSRSTVRAAVNIGNCFPLLELTMMLEGYYAGSSTMQSVLLNQAVKSVSYLQTDSVTIELRPEANPATVYASIRGVVMTDGKITCALPAGAAGQSFYVAVYHRNTVQSWSNAILINPTFTTYDFTSGQSQTFADNASMVDIGVYAFYTGDLNQDEFVDAGDFPLFDFDNSEGLFGDYYATDMNGDGFVDAGDFPFYDQNNNLGVFSLHP
;
A
#
# COMPACT_ATOMS: atom_id res chain seq x y z
N MET A 1 -26.37 65.47 9.23
CA MET A 1 -26.77 64.17 9.80
C MET A 1 -26.07 63.09 9.01
N ALA A 2 -24.91 62.64 9.51
CA ALA A 2 -24.09 61.62 8.88
C ALA A 2 -24.32 60.29 9.60
N ASN A 3 -24.35 59.20 8.84
CA ASN A 3 -24.62 57.84 9.30
C ASN A 3 -23.62 57.43 10.42
N ASN A 4 -24.16 57.06 11.59
CA ASN A 4 -23.42 56.97 12.84
C ASN A 4 -22.77 55.60 13.12
N SER A 5 -22.60 54.73 12.11
CA SER A 5 -21.76 53.53 12.17
C SER A 5 -21.70 52.82 10.81
N PRO A 6 -20.61 52.92 10.03
CA PRO A 6 -20.21 51.80 9.21
C PRO A 6 -19.35 50.91 10.11
N LEU A 7 -19.99 50.09 10.95
CA LEU A 7 -19.32 48.86 11.38
C LEU A 7 -19.12 48.06 10.11
N ARG A 8 -17.94 48.22 9.51
CA ARG A 8 -17.40 47.30 8.51
C ARG A 8 -17.36 45.94 9.18
N LEU A 9 -18.44 45.18 9.03
CA LEU A 9 -18.41 43.74 9.21
C LEU A 9 -17.52 43.21 8.08
N ARG A 10 -16.20 43.19 8.33
CA ARG A 10 -15.36 42.15 7.72
C ARG A 10 -15.78 40.85 8.38
N THR A 11 -16.92 40.30 7.99
CA THR A 11 -17.24 38.90 8.27
C THR A 11 -16.45 38.08 7.26
N SER A 12 -15.14 37.97 7.46
CA SER A 12 -14.41 36.84 6.94
C SER A 12 -14.77 35.67 7.85
N PHE A 13 -15.78 34.91 7.46
CA PHE A 13 -15.99 33.57 8.00
C PHE A 13 -14.85 32.72 7.43
N SER A 14 -13.98 32.21 8.30
CA SER A 14 -13.00 31.20 7.90
C SER A 14 -13.44 29.88 8.45
N TRP A 15 -13.83 28.98 7.56
CA TRP A 15 -13.92 27.56 7.88
C TRP A 15 -12.49 27.06 8.07
N ARG A 16 -12.19 26.51 9.24
CA ARG A 16 -10.95 25.76 9.47
C ARG A 16 -11.34 24.31 9.69
N GLU A 17 -10.62 23.43 9.04
CA GLU A 17 -10.76 22.00 9.29
C GLU A 17 -10.14 21.65 10.64
N THR A 18 -10.88 20.91 11.46
CA THR A 18 -10.36 20.31 12.69
C THR A 18 -10.45 18.80 12.58
N GLY A 19 -9.47 18.19 11.91
CA GLY A 19 -9.29 16.74 11.84
C GLY A 19 -10.49 15.94 11.30
N CYS A 20 -10.51 14.64 11.60
CA CYS A 20 -11.46 13.63 11.06
C CYS A 20 -12.92 13.79 11.52
N THR A 21 -13.26 14.86 12.21
CA THR A 21 -14.65 15.21 12.52
C THR A 21 -15.14 16.21 11.50
N THR A 22 -16.16 15.85 10.72
CA THR A 22 -16.98 16.76 9.91
C THR A 22 -17.80 17.71 10.81
N ASN A 23 -17.14 18.40 11.72
CA ASN A 23 -17.71 19.47 12.51
C ASN A 23 -17.04 20.75 12.04
N TYR A 24 -17.76 21.50 11.22
CA TYR A 24 -17.38 22.87 10.90
C TYR A 24 -17.70 23.75 12.11
N GLU A 25 -16.68 24.17 12.87
CA GLU A 25 -16.90 25.17 13.91
C GLU A 25 -16.92 26.58 13.30
N LEU A 26 -17.97 27.35 13.61
CA LEU A 26 -18.04 28.76 13.26
C LEU A 26 -17.09 29.55 14.17
N PHE A 27 -15.84 29.75 13.72
CA PHE A 27 -14.82 30.42 14.53
C PHE A 27 -14.95 31.95 14.49
N TYR A 28 -15.25 32.54 15.65
CA TYR A 28 -15.03 33.97 15.93
C TYR A 28 -13.87 34.08 16.94
N PRO A 29 -12.73 34.73 16.59
CA PRO A 29 -11.64 34.89 17.54
C PRO A 29 -12.11 35.65 18.78
N GLY A 30 -12.19 34.95 19.92
CA GLY A 30 -12.44 35.53 21.24
C GLY A 30 -13.91 35.69 21.68
N ARG A 31 -14.91 35.12 21.00
CA ARG A 31 -16.32 35.11 21.47
C ARG A 31 -17.11 33.87 21.02
N THR A 32 -17.95 33.33 21.91
CA THR A 32 -18.96 32.30 21.58
C THR A 32 -20.11 32.93 20.79
N TYR A 33 -20.50 32.32 19.68
CA TYR A 33 -21.65 32.78 18.88
C TYR A 33 -22.97 32.30 19.51
N ASN A 34 -23.83 33.25 19.93
CA ASN A 34 -25.14 32.99 20.54
C ASN A 34 -26.28 33.56 19.70
N GLY A 35 -26.26 33.33 18.38
CA GLY A 35 -27.19 33.96 17.44
C GLY A 35 -27.81 33.01 16.41
N VAL A 36 -28.58 33.60 15.49
CA VAL A 36 -29.14 32.94 14.32
C VAL A 36 -28.58 33.62 13.07
N ALA A 37 -28.12 32.84 12.09
CA ALA A 37 -27.61 33.34 10.81
C ALA A 37 -28.43 32.80 9.64
N LYS A 38 -28.64 33.62 8.60
CA LYS A 38 -29.24 33.17 7.34
C LYS A 38 -28.19 33.07 6.24
N PHE A 39 -28.17 31.94 5.55
CA PHE A 39 -27.32 31.73 4.37
C PHE A 39 -28.07 30.87 3.34
N ASN A 40 -28.10 31.31 2.07
CA ASN A 40 -28.86 30.66 0.99
C ASN A 40 -30.32 30.31 1.37
N ASP A 41 -31.01 31.25 2.04
CA ASP A 41 -32.39 31.11 2.53
C ASP A 41 -32.65 30.06 3.62
N GLU A 42 -31.61 29.37 4.11
CA GLU A 42 -31.67 28.52 5.31
C GLU A 42 -31.25 29.28 6.57
N THR A 43 -31.83 28.88 7.71
CA THR A 43 -31.65 29.53 9.02
C THR A 43 -30.85 28.59 9.93
N TYR A 44 -29.66 29.01 10.33
CA TYR A 44 -28.75 28.26 11.19
C TYR A 44 -28.78 28.82 12.61
N SER A 45 -28.92 27.94 13.60
CA SER A 45 -29.09 28.29 15.02
C SER A 45 -28.12 27.51 15.92
N THR A 46 -27.93 27.99 17.16
CA THR A 46 -27.13 27.27 18.18
C THR A 46 -27.74 25.95 18.64
N SER A 47 -28.94 25.60 18.16
CA SER A 47 -29.65 24.34 18.43
C SER A 47 -29.58 23.32 17.28
N ASP A 48 -28.99 23.68 16.14
CA ASP A 48 -28.82 22.75 15.03
C ASP A 48 -27.67 21.78 15.33
N ALA A 49 -28.04 20.62 15.89
CA ALA A 49 -27.13 19.53 16.23
C ALA A 49 -27.03 18.47 15.11
N ASP A 50 -27.54 18.73 13.90
CA ASP A 50 -27.76 17.68 12.89
C ASP A 50 -26.91 17.76 11.61
N SER A 51 -25.87 18.59 11.58
CA SER A 51 -24.82 18.52 10.54
C SER A 51 -25.33 18.58 9.09
N ARG A 52 -26.45 19.25 8.82
CA ARG A 52 -27.04 19.37 7.47
C ARG A 52 -26.49 20.53 6.65
N SER A 53 -25.16 20.62 6.52
CA SER A 53 -24.60 21.33 5.38
C SER A 53 -24.59 20.39 4.17
N THR A 54 -24.96 20.86 2.98
CA THR A 54 -24.72 20.09 1.75
C THR A 54 -23.21 19.93 1.56
N VAL A 55 -22.67 18.83 2.05
CA VAL A 55 -21.29 18.43 1.81
C VAL A 55 -21.15 18.19 0.31
N ARG A 56 -20.57 19.15 -0.42
CA ARG A 56 -19.86 18.79 -1.64
C ARG A 56 -18.67 17.96 -1.20
N ALA A 57 -18.77 16.65 -1.34
CA ALA A 57 -17.76 15.65 -0.95
C ALA A 57 -16.44 15.70 -1.74
N ALA A 58 -16.03 16.87 -2.25
CA ALA A 58 -14.90 16.99 -3.17
C ALA A 58 -13.87 18.07 -2.81
N VAL A 59 -14.01 18.79 -1.69
CA VAL A 59 -13.01 19.82 -1.32
C VAL A 59 -12.75 19.78 0.17
N ASN A 60 -12.08 18.70 0.58
CA ASN A 60 -11.09 18.60 1.65
C ASN A 60 -11.06 17.15 2.17
N ILE A 61 -10.14 16.36 1.64
CA ILE A 61 -9.87 15.03 2.18
C ILE A 61 -8.65 15.18 3.06
N GLY A 62 -8.84 15.61 4.31
CA GLY A 62 -7.95 15.14 5.36
C GLY A 62 -8.12 13.63 5.39
N ASN A 63 -7.07 12.86 5.08
CA ASN A 63 -7.16 11.40 5.03
C ASN A 63 -7.79 10.87 6.33
N CYS A 64 -9.05 10.46 6.26
CA CYS A 64 -9.78 9.86 7.39
C CYS A 64 -9.47 8.36 7.52
N PHE A 65 -8.40 7.93 6.89
CA PHE A 65 -7.93 6.57 6.83
C PHE A 65 -6.41 6.57 6.97
N PRO A 66 -5.83 5.64 7.73
CA PRO A 66 -4.39 5.55 7.84
C PRO A 66 -3.78 5.11 6.51
N LEU A 67 -2.63 5.70 6.18
CA LEU A 67 -1.82 5.28 5.05
C LEU A 67 -0.69 4.37 5.54
N LEU A 68 -0.39 3.33 4.76
CA LEU A 68 0.76 2.45 4.95
C LEU A 68 1.63 2.50 3.70
N GLU A 69 2.82 3.07 3.81
CA GLU A 69 3.86 2.96 2.78
C GLU A 69 4.75 1.76 3.10
N LEU A 70 4.84 0.84 2.14
CA LEU A 70 5.75 -0.29 2.20
C LEU A 70 6.88 -0.08 1.21
N THR A 71 8.09 -0.45 1.60
CA THR A 71 9.23 -0.66 0.69
C THR A 71 9.56 -2.15 0.69
N MET A 72 9.62 -2.75 -0.50
CA MET A 72 9.92 -4.16 -0.70
C MET A 72 10.70 -4.37 -2.01
N MET A 73 11.49 -5.44 -2.07
CA MET A 73 12.15 -5.90 -3.30
C MET A 73 11.76 -7.35 -3.55
N LEU A 74 11.65 -7.71 -4.82
CA LEU A 74 11.41 -9.07 -5.29
C LEU A 74 12.72 -9.57 -5.89
N GLU A 75 13.24 -10.70 -5.41
CA GLU A 75 14.58 -11.17 -5.73
C GLU A 75 14.81 -11.31 -7.24
N GLY A 76 13.86 -11.95 -7.93
CA GLY A 76 13.88 -12.13 -9.38
C GLY A 76 13.91 -10.83 -10.16
N TYR A 77 13.21 -9.80 -9.68
CA TYR A 77 13.03 -8.53 -10.39
C TYR A 77 14.04 -7.47 -9.97
N TYR A 78 14.97 -7.76 -9.08
CA TYR A 78 15.98 -6.80 -8.62
C TYR A 78 16.96 -6.45 -9.75
N ALA A 79 17.06 -5.15 -10.06
CA ALA A 79 17.87 -4.62 -11.15
C ALA A 79 19.16 -3.91 -10.67
N GLY A 80 19.45 -3.97 -9.36
CA GLY A 80 20.58 -3.26 -8.75
C GLY A 80 20.20 -1.87 -8.23
N SER A 81 21.10 -1.27 -7.44
CA SER A 81 20.94 0.10 -6.89
C SER A 81 19.63 0.34 -6.15
N SER A 82 19.11 -0.67 -5.44
CA SER A 82 17.80 -0.59 -4.76
C SER A 82 16.65 -0.28 -5.74
N THR A 83 16.71 -0.84 -6.95
CA THR A 83 15.65 -0.72 -7.96
C THR A 83 15.25 -2.07 -8.54
N MET A 84 14.06 -2.14 -9.14
CA MET A 84 13.52 -3.31 -9.83
C MET A 84 13.23 -3.02 -11.30
N GLN A 85 13.12 -4.10 -12.08
CA GLN A 85 12.71 -4.08 -13.48
C GLN A 85 11.29 -3.51 -13.65
N SER A 86 11.04 -2.87 -14.79
CA SER A 86 9.70 -2.43 -15.21
C SER A 86 8.87 -3.62 -15.72
N VAL A 87 8.65 -4.66 -14.92
CA VAL A 87 8.17 -5.97 -15.39
C VAL A 87 6.84 -5.89 -16.13
N LEU A 88 5.86 -5.12 -15.63
CA LEU A 88 4.60 -4.93 -16.33
C LEU A 88 4.80 -4.38 -17.76
N LEU A 89 5.78 -3.49 -17.96
CA LEU A 89 6.09 -2.95 -19.29
C LEU A 89 6.80 -4.00 -20.17
N ASN A 90 7.76 -4.73 -19.60
CA ASN A 90 8.51 -5.77 -20.32
C ASN A 90 7.59 -6.90 -20.80
N GLN A 91 6.59 -7.25 -19.98
CA GLN A 91 5.55 -8.23 -20.29
C GLN A 91 4.35 -7.64 -21.07
N ALA A 92 4.54 -6.49 -21.70
CA ALA A 92 3.57 -5.84 -22.59
C ALA A 92 2.17 -5.58 -21.98
N VAL A 93 2.07 -5.44 -20.66
CA VAL A 93 0.81 -5.09 -19.98
C VAL A 93 0.38 -3.69 -20.42
N LYS A 94 -0.90 -3.54 -20.79
CA LYS A 94 -1.41 -2.28 -21.33
C LYS A 94 -1.59 -1.24 -20.23
N SER A 95 -1.40 0.03 -20.60
CA SER A 95 -1.68 1.19 -19.75
C SER A 95 -0.82 1.27 -18.46
N VAL A 96 0.41 0.75 -18.53
CA VAL A 96 1.39 0.79 -17.43
C VAL A 96 2.49 1.82 -17.71
N SER A 97 3.15 2.25 -16.64
CA SER A 97 4.32 3.13 -16.69
C SER A 97 5.60 2.32 -16.53
N TYR A 98 6.72 2.82 -17.05
CA TYR A 98 8.05 2.26 -16.80
C TYR A 98 8.47 2.32 -15.31
N LEU A 99 7.75 3.07 -14.48
CA LEU A 99 7.99 3.12 -13.03
C LEU A 99 7.28 1.99 -12.27
N GLN A 100 6.54 1.11 -12.95
CA GLN A 100 5.78 0.03 -12.32
C GLN A 100 6.48 -1.30 -12.52
N THR A 101 6.73 -2.00 -11.40
CA THR A 101 7.32 -3.35 -11.40
C THR A 101 6.23 -4.37 -11.61
N ASP A 102 5.39 -4.62 -10.60
CA ASP A 102 4.34 -5.64 -10.65
C ASP A 102 3.24 -5.41 -9.59
N SER A 103 2.15 -6.15 -9.70
CA SER A 103 1.01 -6.14 -8.78
C SER A 103 1.23 -7.09 -7.61
N VAL A 104 1.00 -6.61 -6.39
CA VAL A 104 1.01 -7.41 -5.16
C VAL A 104 -0.34 -7.34 -4.46
N THR A 105 -0.64 -8.37 -3.67
CA THR A 105 -1.73 -8.32 -2.69
C THR A 105 -1.13 -8.17 -1.30
N ILE A 106 -1.63 -7.20 -0.54
CA ILE A 106 -1.20 -6.88 0.82
C ILE A 106 -2.36 -7.17 1.75
N GLU A 107 -2.13 -7.99 2.75
CA GLU A 107 -3.11 -8.30 3.77
C GLU A 107 -2.66 -7.83 5.14
N LEU A 108 -3.60 -7.26 5.89
CA LEU A 108 -3.42 -7.00 7.31
C LEU A 108 -3.97 -8.17 8.11
N ARG A 109 -3.09 -8.79 8.88
CA ARG A 109 -3.37 -9.97 9.71
C ARG A 109 -3.26 -9.55 11.17
N PRO A 110 -4.37 -9.54 11.96
CA PRO A 110 -4.33 -9.04 13.34
C PRO A 110 -3.29 -9.77 14.19
N GLU A 111 -2.48 -9.06 14.97
CA GLU A 111 -1.44 -9.67 15.81
C GLU A 111 -2.02 -10.73 16.77
N ALA A 112 -3.22 -10.46 17.32
CA ALA A 112 -3.89 -11.38 18.25
C ALA A 112 -4.53 -12.60 17.58
N ASN A 113 -4.77 -12.57 16.25
CA ASN A 113 -5.35 -13.68 15.50
C ASN A 113 -4.92 -13.65 14.02
N PRO A 114 -3.66 -14.06 13.72
CA PRO A 114 -3.06 -13.93 12.39
C PRO A 114 -3.75 -14.76 11.30
N ALA A 115 -4.50 -15.80 11.67
CA ALA A 115 -5.27 -16.62 10.74
C ALA A 115 -6.42 -15.85 10.06
N THR A 116 -6.82 -14.70 10.59
CA THR A 116 -7.89 -13.86 10.01
C THR A 116 -7.35 -12.74 9.14
N VAL A 117 -8.08 -12.40 8.08
CA VAL A 117 -7.79 -11.25 7.22
C VAL A 117 -8.63 -10.07 7.68
N TYR A 118 -7.99 -9.00 8.16
CA TYR A 118 -8.68 -7.76 8.53
C TYR A 118 -8.96 -6.88 7.30
N ALA A 119 -7.95 -6.76 6.42
CA ALA A 119 -8.04 -6.03 5.16
C ALA A 119 -7.17 -6.72 4.12
N SER A 120 -7.60 -6.67 2.86
CA SER A 120 -6.84 -7.16 1.71
C SER A 120 -6.87 -6.07 0.63
N ILE A 121 -5.70 -5.67 0.17
CA ILE A 121 -5.48 -4.52 -0.71
C ILE A 121 -4.59 -4.99 -1.85
N ARG A 122 -5.05 -4.82 -3.08
CA ARG A 122 -4.23 -5.08 -4.27
C ARG A 122 -3.73 -3.76 -4.83
N GLY A 123 -2.45 -3.70 -5.18
CA GLY A 123 -1.84 -2.52 -5.79
C GLY A 123 -0.58 -2.87 -6.54
N VAL A 124 0.07 -1.85 -7.11
CA VAL A 124 1.26 -2.01 -7.95
C VAL A 124 2.47 -1.46 -7.20
N VAL A 125 3.49 -2.29 -7.04
CA VAL A 125 4.80 -1.88 -6.53
C VAL A 125 5.56 -1.17 -7.64
N MET A 126 6.18 -0.06 -7.28
CA MET A 126 6.97 0.76 -8.18
C MET A 126 8.41 0.24 -8.29
N THR A 127 9.17 0.70 -9.30
CA THR A 127 10.56 0.28 -9.53
C THR A 127 11.52 0.69 -8.42
N ASP A 128 11.14 1.60 -7.54
CA ASP A 128 11.89 1.95 -6.32
C ASP A 128 11.48 1.09 -5.10
N GLY A 129 10.67 0.05 -5.31
CA GLY A 129 10.19 -0.86 -4.28
C GLY A 129 9.01 -0.35 -3.48
N LYS A 130 8.51 0.86 -3.76
CA LYS A 130 7.46 1.47 -2.95
C LYS A 130 6.06 1.15 -3.40
N ILE A 131 5.16 1.07 -2.42
CA ILE A 131 3.72 1.05 -2.60
C ILE A 131 3.04 1.74 -1.41
N THR A 132 2.03 2.56 -1.68
CA THR A 132 1.25 3.22 -0.63
C THR A 132 -0.19 2.71 -0.63
N CYS A 133 -0.64 2.20 0.51
CA CYS A 133 -1.94 1.61 0.71
C CYS A 133 -2.82 2.50 1.59
N ALA A 134 -4.08 2.68 1.19
CA ALA A 134 -5.11 3.25 2.03
C ALA A 134 -5.76 2.14 2.87
N LEU A 135 -5.61 2.20 4.19
CA LEU A 135 -6.12 1.18 5.11
C LEU A 135 -7.52 1.56 5.64
N PRO A 136 -8.35 0.60 6.11
CA PRO A 136 -9.58 0.94 6.80
C PRO A 136 -9.31 1.82 8.03
N ALA A 137 -10.15 2.83 8.29
CA ALA A 137 -9.99 3.75 9.42
C ALA A 137 -9.84 3.04 10.78
N GLY A 138 -10.51 1.89 10.93
CA GLY A 138 -10.44 1.07 12.13
C GLY A 138 -9.07 0.43 12.38
N ALA A 139 -8.17 0.37 11.40
CA ALA A 139 -6.82 -0.16 11.59
C ALA A 139 -5.95 0.75 12.49
N ALA A 140 -6.28 2.04 12.59
CA ALA A 140 -5.53 3.00 13.40
C ALA A 140 -5.45 2.56 14.88
N GLY A 141 -4.23 2.53 15.42
CA GLY A 141 -3.96 2.14 16.80
C GLY A 141 -3.98 0.63 17.06
N GLN A 142 -4.14 -0.19 16.03
CA GLN A 142 -4.05 -1.65 16.13
C GLN A 142 -2.73 -2.17 15.54
N SER A 143 -2.29 -3.32 16.03
CA SER A 143 -1.11 -4.02 15.54
C SER A 143 -1.46 -5.13 14.55
N PHE A 144 -0.72 -5.20 13.46
CA PHE A 144 -0.92 -6.21 12.41
C PHE A 144 0.41 -6.76 11.93
N TYR A 145 0.42 -8.02 11.54
CA TYR A 145 1.36 -8.50 10.55
C TYR A 145 0.91 -8.02 9.17
N VAL A 146 1.86 -7.62 8.34
CA VAL A 146 1.64 -7.25 6.94
C VAL A 146 2.12 -8.42 6.09
N ALA A 147 1.17 -9.14 5.50
CA ALA A 147 1.45 -10.25 4.59
C ALA A 147 1.46 -9.73 3.16
N VAL A 148 2.50 -10.04 2.40
CA VAL A 148 2.64 -9.66 1.00
C VAL A 148 2.66 -10.90 0.12
N TYR A 149 1.80 -10.90 -0.89
CA TYR A 149 1.62 -11.97 -1.87
C TYR A 149 1.97 -11.43 -3.26
N HIS A 150 2.74 -12.20 -4.00
CA HIS A 150 3.13 -11.89 -5.37
C HIS A 150 3.19 -13.19 -6.19
N ARG A 151 2.87 -13.10 -7.49
CA ARG A 151 2.50 -14.24 -8.35
C ARG A 151 3.56 -15.33 -8.53
N ASN A 152 4.82 -15.06 -8.22
CA ASN A 152 5.95 -15.99 -8.37
C ASN A 152 6.93 -15.89 -7.20
N THR A 153 6.48 -15.34 -6.07
CA THR A 153 7.31 -15.08 -4.90
C THR A 153 6.67 -15.74 -3.69
N VAL A 154 7.49 -16.35 -2.85
CA VAL A 154 7.05 -16.89 -1.57
C VAL A 154 6.44 -15.77 -0.75
N GLN A 155 5.21 -15.98 -0.27
CA GLN A 155 4.53 -14.97 0.55
C GLN A 155 5.43 -14.58 1.74
N SER A 156 5.53 -13.28 1.99
CA SER A 156 6.44 -12.74 3.00
C SER A 156 5.68 -11.88 3.99
N TRP A 157 5.88 -12.14 5.27
CA TRP A 157 5.18 -11.46 6.36
C TRP A 157 6.15 -10.56 7.11
N SER A 158 5.68 -9.39 7.54
CA SER A 158 6.43 -8.53 8.46
C SER A 158 6.50 -9.14 9.87
N ASN A 159 7.26 -8.53 10.77
CA ASN A 159 6.93 -8.61 12.20
C ASN A 159 5.67 -7.77 12.50
N ALA A 160 5.03 -7.97 13.66
CA ALA A 160 3.85 -7.16 14.01
C ALA A 160 4.20 -5.67 14.10
N ILE A 161 3.42 -4.83 13.42
CA ILE A 161 3.60 -3.37 13.38
C ILE A 161 2.34 -2.65 13.86
N LEU A 162 2.53 -1.55 14.59
CA LEU A 162 1.45 -0.65 14.99
C LEU A 162 1.10 0.30 13.84
N ILE A 163 -0.19 0.34 13.47
CA ILE A 163 -0.68 1.26 12.46
C ILE A 163 -0.99 2.61 13.09
N ASN A 164 -0.28 3.64 12.65
CA ASN A 164 -0.50 5.01 13.09
C ASN A 164 -1.79 5.55 12.45
N PRO A 165 -2.50 6.48 13.12
CA PRO A 165 -3.74 7.05 12.57
C PRO A 165 -3.60 7.79 11.24
N THR A 166 -2.39 8.27 10.91
CA THR A 166 -2.14 9.09 9.71
C THR A 166 -1.28 8.37 8.69
N PHE A 167 -0.07 7.96 9.10
CA PHE A 167 0.93 7.41 8.19
C PHE A 167 1.86 6.45 8.93
N THR A 168 2.03 5.26 8.37
CA THR A 168 3.00 4.27 8.81
C THR A 168 3.91 3.92 7.63
N THR A 169 5.20 3.80 7.89
CA THR A 169 6.18 3.27 6.94
C THR A 169 6.69 1.93 7.43
N TYR A 170 6.86 0.98 6.53
CA TYR A 170 7.56 -0.28 6.82
C TYR A 170 8.48 -0.65 5.66
N ASP A 171 9.73 -0.97 5.96
CA ASP A 171 10.75 -1.21 4.94
C ASP A 171 11.34 -2.61 5.11
N PHE A 172 10.84 -3.55 4.30
CA PHE A 172 11.32 -4.92 4.24
C PHE A 172 12.78 -5.04 3.77
N THR A 173 13.28 -4.04 3.07
CA THR A 173 14.56 -4.10 2.37
C THR A 173 15.74 -3.75 3.27
N SER A 174 15.48 -3.23 4.48
CA SER A 174 16.49 -2.72 5.40
C SER A 174 17.19 -3.79 6.24
N GLY A 175 16.67 -5.02 6.27
CA GLY A 175 17.24 -6.14 7.03
C GLY A 175 16.44 -7.43 6.84
N GLN A 176 17.09 -8.60 6.97
CA GLN A 176 16.36 -9.89 7.02
C GLN A 176 15.29 -9.89 8.10
N SER A 177 15.59 -9.28 9.25
CA SER A 177 14.68 -9.15 10.39
C SER A 177 13.45 -8.26 10.18
N GLN A 178 13.29 -7.70 8.98
CA GLN A 178 12.05 -7.05 8.57
C GLN A 178 11.06 -8.05 7.96
N THR A 179 11.46 -9.31 7.80
CA THR A 179 10.55 -10.41 7.54
C THR A 179 10.42 -11.28 8.79
N PHE A 180 9.29 -11.94 8.94
CA PHE A 180 9.06 -12.86 10.03
C PHE A 180 10.09 -14.00 9.97
N ALA A 181 10.70 -14.29 11.12
CA ALA A 181 11.75 -15.31 11.25
C ALA A 181 12.95 -15.14 10.29
N ASP A 182 13.29 -13.89 9.92
CA ASP A 182 14.43 -13.55 9.07
C ASP A 182 14.38 -14.16 7.65
N ASN A 183 13.17 -14.39 7.12
CA ASN A 183 12.94 -15.04 5.82
C ASN A 183 13.10 -14.11 4.59
N ALA A 184 14.32 -13.59 4.36
CA ALA A 184 14.63 -12.77 3.18
C ALA A 184 16.05 -12.98 2.63
N SER A 185 16.17 -12.90 1.30
CA SER A 185 17.43 -13.00 0.57
C SER A 185 18.18 -11.66 0.54
N MET A 186 19.52 -11.67 0.65
CA MET A 186 20.33 -10.46 0.44
C MET A 186 20.75 -10.37 -1.03
N VAL A 187 20.12 -9.48 -1.79
CA VAL A 187 20.34 -9.34 -3.25
C VAL A 187 21.42 -8.32 -3.60
N ASP A 188 21.73 -7.44 -2.67
CA ASP A 188 22.85 -6.48 -2.75
C ASP A 188 23.32 -6.18 -1.32
N ILE A 189 24.49 -5.55 -1.17
CA ILE A 189 25.03 -5.21 0.14
C ILE A 189 24.03 -4.32 0.89
N GLY A 190 23.38 -4.89 1.91
CA GLY A 190 22.39 -4.19 2.74
C GLY A 190 21.00 -4.04 2.11
N VAL A 191 20.71 -4.71 0.99
CA VAL A 191 19.37 -4.74 0.37
C VAL A 191 18.83 -6.16 0.43
N TYR A 192 17.65 -6.29 1.02
CA TYR A 192 16.97 -7.57 1.18
C TYR A 192 15.70 -7.65 0.33
N ALA A 193 15.39 -8.85 -0.16
CA ALA A 193 14.28 -9.11 -1.06
C ALA A 193 13.55 -10.40 -0.69
N PHE A 194 12.31 -10.50 -1.15
CA PHE A 194 11.50 -11.70 -1.03
C PHE A 194 11.93 -12.74 -2.07
N TYR A 195 11.94 -14.01 -1.67
CA TYR A 195 12.40 -15.12 -2.48
C TYR A 195 11.46 -15.41 -3.66
N THR A 196 12.03 -15.54 -4.84
CA THR A 196 11.30 -15.88 -6.07
C THR A 196 11.32 -17.39 -6.31
N GLY A 197 10.29 -17.95 -6.95
CA GLY A 197 10.28 -19.36 -7.39
C GLY A 197 9.07 -20.18 -6.95
N ASP A 198 8.21 -19.65 -6.08
CA ASP A 198 6.92 -20.27 -5.72
C ASP A 198 5.90 -19.89 -6.81
N LEU A 199 5.87 -20.70 -7.87
CA LEU A 199 5.08 -20.47 -9.08
C LEU A 199 3.66 -21.04 -8.96
N ASN A 200 3.49 -22.08 -8.14
CA ASN A 200 2.19 -22.71 -7.91
C ASN A 200 1.44 -22.11 -6.70
N GLN A 201 2.09 -21.22 -5.94
CA GLN A 201 1.56 -20.50 -4.77
C GLN A 201 1.14 -21.45 -3.63
N ASP A 202 1.94 -22.50 -3.39
CA ASP A 202 1.76 -23.47 -2.30
C ASP A 202 2.64 -23.18 -1.06
N GLU A 203 3.27 -22.00 -1.04
CA GLU A 203 4.13 -21.48 0.01
C GLU A 203 5.52 -22.13 0.08
N PHE A 204 5.88 -23.00 -0.86
CA PHE A 204 7.17 -23.70 -0.88
C PHE A 204 7.79 -23.73 -2.27
N VAL A 205 9.05 -23.29 -2.40
CA VAL A 205 9.79 -23.47 -3.64
C VAL A 205 10.30 -24.90 -3.72
N ASP A 206 9.64 -25.73 -4.53
CA ASP A 206 9.98 -27.15 -4.68
C ASP A 206 9.76 -27.70 -6.10
N ALA A 207 9.94 -29.01 -6.26
CA ALA A 207 9.80 -29.67 -7.56
C ALA A 207 8.40 -29.53 -8.21
N GLY A 208 7.38 -29.11 -7.46
CA GLY A 208 6.04 -28.79 -7.91
C GLY A 208 5.95 -27.50 -8.73
N ASP A 209 6.90 -26.57 -8.58
CA ASP A 209 6.94 -25.32 -9.35
C ASP A 209 7.52 -25.52 -10.75
N PHE A 210 8.54 -26.37 -10.86
CA PHE A 210 9.31 -26.54 -12.09
C PHE A 210 8.48 -26.87 -13.35
N PRO A 211 7.45 -27.74 -13.31
CA PRO A 211 6.65 -28.03 -14.50
C PRO A 211 5.96 -26.82 -15.12
N LEU A 212 5.63 -25.79 -14.33
CA LEU A 212 5.04 -24.55 -14.86
C LEU A 212 6.06 -23.80 -15.71
N PHE A 213 7.27 -23.61 -15.16
CA PHE A 213 8.37 -22.97 -15.88
C PHE A 213 8.80 -23.77 -17.12
N ASP A 214 9.01 -25.08 -16.99
CA ASP A 214 9.50 -25.94 -18.08
C ASP A 214 8.56 -25.91 -19.29
N PHE A 215 7.24 -25.95 -19.05
CA PHE A 215 6.25 -25.84 -20.10
C PHE A 215 6.33 -24.50 -20.83
N ASP A 216 6.27 -23.38 -20.09
CA ASP A 216 6.27 -22.03 -20.67
C ASP A 216 7.59 -21.71 -21.41
N ASN A 217 8.73 -22.13 -20.85
CA ASN A 217 10.04 -22.02 -21.48
C ASN A 217 10.13 -22.86 -22.78
N SER A 218 9.56 -24.07 -22.78
CA SER A 218 9.57 -24.94 -23.97
C SER A 218 8.73 -24.38 -25.13
N GLU A 219 7.66 -23.64 -24.81
CA GLU A 219 6.83 -22.93 -25.77
C GLU A 219 7.41 -21.55 -26.16
N GLY A 220 8.45 -21.10 -25.45
CA GLY A 220 9.12 -19.82 -25.70
C GLY A 220 8.19 -18.63 -25.50
N LEU A 221 7.41 -18.65 -24.41
CA LEU A 221 6.44 -17.59 -24.13
C LEU A 221 7.13 -16.25 -23.90
N PHE A 222 6.54 -15.18 -24.43
CA PHE A 222 7.09 -13.82 -24.34
C PHE A 222 6.00 -12.76 -24.44
N GLY A 223 6.26 -11.58 -23.88
CA GLY A 223 5.44 -10.39 -24.10
C GLY A 223 3.99 -10.51 -23.62
N ASP A 224 3.75 -11.28 -22.57
CA ASP A 224 2.49 -11.34 -21.83
C ASP A 224 2.75 -11.57 -20.33
N TYR A 225 1.70 -11.48 -19.52
CA TYR A 225 1.78 -11.44 -18.05
C TYR A 225 2.02 -12.82 -17.42
N TYR A 226 3.21 -13.40 -17.64
CA TYR A 226 3.60 -14.72 -17.14
C TYR A 226 4.32 -14.67 -15.78
N ALA A 227 3.91 -15.51 -14.85
CA ALA A 227 4.57 -15.66 -13.54
C ALA A 227 5.91 -16.39 -13.64
N THR A 228 6.07 -17.22 -14.68
CA THR A 228 7.26 -18.02 -15.00
C THR A 228 8.42 -17.20 -15.54
N ASP A 229 8.18 -15.96 -16.00
CA ASP A 229 9.21 -14.94 -16.22
C ASP A 229 9.59 -14.35 -14.84
N MET A 230 10.54 -15.04 -14.21
CA MET A 230 11.03 -14.82 -12.86
C MET A 230 12.07 -13.71 -12.82
N ASN A 231 12.76 -13.42 -13.93
CA ASN A 231 13.72 -12.31 -14.00
C ASN A 231 13.06 -10.97 -14.43
N GLY A 232 11.84 -11.03 -14.98
CA GLY A 232 11.01 -9.90 -15.35
C GLY A 232 11.42 -9.20 -16.65
N ASP A 233 12.19 -9.85 -17.53
CA ASP A 233 12.71 -9.27 -18.77
C ASP A 233 11.73 -9.34 -19.95
N GLY A 234 10.58 -10.01 -19.77
CA GLY A 234 9.52 -10.15 -20.75
C GLY A 234 9.58 -11.44 -21.57
N PHE A 235 10.55 -12.33 -21.32
CA PHE A 235 10.71 -13.62 -21.97
C PHE A 235 10.81 -14.73 -20.91
N VAL A 236 10.07 -15.82 -21.11
CA VAL A 236 10.25 -17.02 -20.28
C VAL A 236 11.34 -17.85 -20.92
N ASP A 237 12.55 -17.82 -20.35
CA ASP A 237 13.71 -18.51 -20.89
C ASP A 237 14.69 -19.06 -19.82
N ALA A 238 15.85 -19.55 -20.26
CA ALA A 238 16.85 -20.13 -19.36
C ALA A 238 17.42 -19.13 -18.32
N GLY A 239 17.21 -17.82 -18.50
CA GLY A 239 17.59 -16.77 -17.57
C GLY A 239 16.72 -16.71 -16.31
N ASP A 240 15.51 -17.28 -16.33
CA ASP A 240 14.62 -17.37 -15.18
C ASP A 240 15.02 -18.50 -14.21
N PHE A 241 15.48 -19.61 -14.78
CA PHE A 241 15.75 -20.86 -14.06
C PHE A 241 16.66 -20.72 -12.81
N PRO A 242 17.72 -19.88 -12.79
CA PRO A 242 18.59 -19.75 -11.63
C PRO A 242 17.87 -19.33 -10.34
N PHE A 243 16.80 -18.52 -10.42
CA PHE A 243 16.05 -18.09 -9.24
C PHE A 243 15.33 -19.27 -8.57
N TYR A 244 14.63 -20.07 -9.38
CA TYR A 244 14.00 -21.30 -8.93
C TYR A 244 15.03 -22.30 -8.40
N ASP A 245 16.09 -22.61 -9.17
CA ASP A 245 17.06 -23.65 -8.80
C ASP A 245 17.75 -23.36 -7.47
N GLN A 246 18.19 -22.11 -7.27
CA GLN A 246 18.82 -21.68 -6.03
C GLN A 246 17.87 -21.80 -4.83
N ASN A 247 16.63 -21.32 -4.96
CA ASN A 247 15.70 -21.29 -3.83
C ASN A 247 15.09 -22.67 -3.51
N ASN A 248 14.91 -23.52 -4.52
CA ASN A 248 14.60 -24.93 -4.33
C ASN A 248 15.76 -25.65 -3.60
N ASN A 249 17.01 -25.38 -3.95
CA ASN A 249 18.18 -25.97 -3.27
C ASN A 249 18.25 -25.57 -1.79
N LEU A 250 17.91 -24.32 -1.49
CA LEU A 250 17.83 -23.79 -0.12
C LEU A 250 16.61 -24.28 0.65
N GLY A 251 15.62 -24.86 -0.04
CA GLY A 251 14.35 -25.28 0.56
C GLY A 251 13.59 -24.08 1.13
N VAL A 252 13.46 -23.01 0.34
CA VAL A 252 12.77 -21.79 0.78
C VAL A 252 11.27 -22.02 0.83
N PHE A 253 10.66 -21.80 2.00
CA PHE A 253 9.20 -21.78 2.20
C PHE A 253 8.79 -20.54 3.00
N SER A 254 7.49 -20.27 3.04
CA SER A 254 6.97 -19.15 3.80
C SER A 254 7.06 -19.39 5.31
N LEU A 255 7.39 -18.34 6.05
CA LEU A 255 7.40 -18.32 7.50
C LEU A 255 6.49 -17.20 7.98
N HIS A 256 5.48 -17.56 8.77
CA HIS A 256 4.55 -16.62 9.38
C HIS A 256 3.97 -17.20 10.70
N PRO A 257 3.38 -16.36 11.56
CA PRO A 257 2.78 -16.75 12.84
C PRO A 257 1.65 -17.79 12.74
#